data_AF-A0A160PSE0-F1
#
_entry.id   AF-A0A160PSE0-F1
#
_cell.length_a   1.000
_cell.length_b   1.000
_cell.length_c   1.000
_cell.angle_alpha   90.00
_cell.angle_beta   90.00
_cell.angle_gamma   90.00
#
_symmetry.space_group_name_H-M   'P 1'
#
loop_
_entity.id
_entity.type
_entity.pdbx_description
1 polymer ?
#
loop_
_entity_poly.entity_id
_entity_poly.type
_entity_poly.pdbx_seq_one_letter_code
_entity_poly.pdbx_strand_id
1 'polypeptide(L)'
;MRRTWLLICGTTLAVTGCSGGSTTPVTVTVTEAATSEEASSIEPSNDVLASQFHPCEVLTQEQFENAGLIELVDQDTDLGTLASGCTFRQSNTLDLPGIWMVATDTVDREYVRALSLETIDWGTKKNPDIYVQQVSLNARQCEAANDYDWGRLTVTYFETGEVWEPEILCPGAVQTLDNLLEEIEGNK
;
A
#
# COMPACT_ATOMS: atom_id res chain seq x y z
N MET A 1 10.92 22.75 59.83
CA MET A 1 9.60 22.11 60.03
C MET A 1 9.27 21.38 58.74
N ARG A 2 9.35 20.03 58.68
CA ARG A 2 8.25 19.04 58.87
C ARG A 2 7.06 19.35 57.93
N ARG A 3 6.63 18.53 56.95
CA ARG A 3 6.32 17.07 56.88
C ARG A 3 6.26 16.65 55.39
N THR A 4 6.92 15.59 54.91
CA THR A 4 6.44 14.19 54.71
C THR A 4 4.96 14.01 54.32
N TRP A 5 4.70 13.23 53.26
CA TRP A 5 3.94 11.96 53.31
C TRP A 5 4.12 11.14 52.01
N LEU A 6 4.56 9.89 52.18
CA LEU A 6 4.49 8.73 51.29
C LEU A 6 3.23 7.92 51.66
N LEU A 7 2.76 7.06 50.73
CA LEU A 7 2.20 5.67 50.91
C LEU A 7 1.07 5.41 49.88
N ILE A 8 1.27 4.54 48.88
CA ILE A 8 1.12 3.05 48.80
C ILE A 8 -0.33 2.57 48.63
N CYS A 9 -0.56 1.78 47.56
CA CYS A 9 -1.35 0.51 47.44
C CYS A 9 -1.61 0.25 45.94
N GLY A 10 -1.31 -0.86 45.27
CA GLY A 10 -1.00 -2.22 45.70
C GLY A 10 -2.22 -3.12 45.65
N THR A 11 -2.54 -3.75 44.50
CA THR A 11 -3.34 -4.98 44.43
C THR A 11 -3.04 -5.77 43.14
N THR A 12 -2.40 -6.92 43.30
CA THR A 12 -2.36 -8.04 42.37
C THR A 12 -3.62 -8.90 42.54
N LEU A 13 -4.19 -9.42 41.45
CA LEU A 13 -5.13 -10.53 41.48
C LEU A 13 -4.74 -11.54 40.39
N ALA A 14 -4.16 -12.65 40.85
CA ALA A 14 -4.03 -13.89 40.11
C ALA A 14 -5.35 -14.66 40.22
N VAL A 15 -5.82 -15.24 39.11
CA VAL A 15 -6.85 -16.30 39.14
C VAL A 15 -6.26 -17.52 38.45
N THR A 16 -6.18 -18.60 39.21
CA THR A 16 -5.78 -19.94 38.78
C THR A 16 -7.01 -20.85 38.71
N GLY A 17 -7.08 -21.67 37.67
CA GLY A 17 -7.48 -23.08 37.77
C GLY A 17 -8.92 -23.49 37.40
N CYS A 18 -9.04 -24.40 36.42
CA CYS A 18 -9.66 -25.71 36.70
C CYS A 18 -9.16 -26.80 35.73
N SER A 19 -8.82 -27.94 36.32
CA SER A 19 -8.33 -29.18 35.70
C SER A 19 -9.44 -30.02 35.06
N GLY A 20 -9.05 -30.97 34.20
CA GLY A 20 -9.81 -32.22 34.04
C GLY A 20 -9.48 -32.99 32.76
N GLY A 21 -8.81 -34.13 32.87
CA GLY A 21 -8.59 -35.07 31.76
C GLY A 21 -9.50 -36.31 31.81
N SER A 22 -9.46 -37.09 30.71
CA SER A 22 -9.65 -38.56 30.58
C SER A 22 -11.00 -39.16 30.08
N THR A 23 -10.98 -39.58 28.80
CA THR A 23 -11.31 -40.90 28.17
C THR A 23 -12.76 -41.38 27.82
N THR A 24 -13.01 -41.45 26.48
CA THR A 24 -13.78 -42.43 25.64
C THR A 24 -15.34 -42.51 25.66
N PRO A 25 -16.00 -43.09 24.62
CA PRO A 25 -16.01 -42.71 23.20
C PRO A 25 -17.48 -42.59 22.69
N VAL A 26 -17.81 -41.62 21.83
CA VAL A 26 -19.12 -41.63 21.17
C VAL A 26 -18.94 -42.03 19.71
N THR A 27 -19.27 -43.29 19.44
CA THR A 27 -19.52 -43.80 18.09
C THR A 27 -20.75 -43.09 17.54
N VAL A 28 -20.59 -42.24 16.53
CA VAL A 28 -21.70 -41.73 15.73
C VAL A 28 -21.59 -42.31 14.33
N THR A 29 -22.62 -43.09 14.00
CA THR A 29 -22.85 -43.81 12.75
C THR A 29 -22.82 -42.86 11.56
N VAL A 30 -22.07 -43.25 10.52
CA VAL A 30 -22.09 -42.65 9.18
C VAL A 30 -23.52 -42.63 8.64
N THR A 31 -24.02 -41.44 8.30
CA THR A 31 -25.09 -41.28 7.32
C THR A 31 -24.50 -40.48 6.17
N GLU A 32 -24.23 -41.14 5.05
CA GLU A 32 -23.92 -40.47 3.79
C GLU A 32 -25.15 -39.66 3.38
N ALA A 33 -25.08 -38.35 3.53
CA ALA A 33 -25.91 -37.43 2.78
C ALA A 33 -25.08 -36.91 1.61
N ALA A 34 -25.21 -37.58 0.46
CA ALA A 34 -24.84 -36.99 -0.80
C ALA A 34 -25.82 -35.84 -1.08
N THR A 35 -25.40 -34.60 -0.86
CA THR A 35 -25.94 -33.45 -1.56
C THR A 35 -24.80 -32.45 -1.73
N SER A 36 -24.45 -32.29 -3.01
CA SER A 36 -23.60 -31.24 -3.54
C SER A 36 -24.07 -29.89 -3.02
N GLU A 37 -23.31 -29.29 -2.13
CA GLU A 37 -23.14 -27.84 -2.14
C GLU A 37 -21.71 -27.64 -2.62
N GLU A 38 -21.58 -27.11 -3.83
CA GLU A 38 -20.35 -26.50 -4.28
C GLU A 38 -19.92 -25.54 -3.16
N ALA A 39 -18.94 -25.96 -2.36
CA ALA A 39 -18.01 -25.01 -1.80
C ALA A 39 -17.51 -24.25 -3.02
N SER A 40 -18.05 -23.06 -3.22
CA SER A 40 -17.53 -22.10 -4.16
C SER A 40 -16.07 -21.95 -3.77
N SER A 41 -15.24 -22.71 -4.47
CA SER A 41 -13.82 -22.52 -4.52
C SER A 41 -13.67 -21.19 -5.21
N ILE A 42 -13.79 -20.12 -4.42
CA ILE A 42 -13.29 -18.82 -4.79
C ILE A 42 -11.78 -19.08 -4.88
N GLU A 43 -11.32 -19.46 -6.06
CA GLU A 43 -9.92 -19.31 -6.41
C GLU A 43 -9.56 -17.87 -6.03
N PRO A 44 -8.49 -17.64 -5.26
CA PRO A 44 -8.05 -16.27 -5.02
C PRO A 44 -7.87 -15.65 -6.40
N SER A 45 -8.59 -14.56 -6.69
CA SER A 45 -8.39 -13.86 -7.94
C SER A 45 -6.91 -13.48 -7.97
N ASN A 46 -6.15 -13.99 -8.93
CA ASN A 46 -4.74 -13.64 -9.14
C ASN A 46 -4.57 -12.17 -9.56
N ASP A 47 -5.60 -11.34 -9.37
CA ASP A 47 -5.57 -9.92 -9.67
C ASP A 47 -4.96 -9.20 -8.47
N VAL A 48 -3.66 -8.91 -8.57
CA VAL A 48 -2.91 -8.13 -7.57
C VAL A 48 -3.63 -6.81 -7.23
N LEU A 49 -4.40 -6.27 -8.19
CA LEU A 49 -5.16 -5.03 -8.04
C LEU A 49 -6.56 -5.21 -7.43
N ALA A 50 -6.92 -6.39 -6.92
CA ALA A 50 -8.21 -6.62 -6.25
C ALA A 50 -8.24 -6.23 -4.76
N SER A 51 -7.08 -5.99 -4.14
CA SER A 51 -6.96 -5.59 -2.73
C SER A 51 -5.69 -4.78 -2.48
N GLN A 52 -5.61 -4.05 -1.36
CA GLN A 52 -4.36 -3.39 -0.95
C GLN A 52 -3.23 -4.41 -0.77
N PHE A 53 -2.03 -4.08 -1.25
CA PHE A 53 -0.86 -4.95 -1.17
C PHE A 53 0.42 -4.15 -0.96
N HIS A 54 1.44 -4.74 -0.34
CA HIS A 54 2.75 -4.10 -0.27
C HIS A 54 3.49 -4.26 -1.62
N PRO A 55 3.81 -3.18 -2.37
CA PRO A 55 4.38 -3.30 -3.71
C PRO A 55 5.66 -4.14 -3.75
N CYS A 56 6.58 -3.92 -2.80
CA CYS A 56 7.83 -4.68 -2.72
C CYS A 56 7.74 -6.11 -2.19
N GLU A 57 6.55 -6.59 -1.78
CA GLU A 57 6.33 -8.00 -1.44
C GLU A 57 5.70 -8.77 -2.60
N VAL A 58 4.91 -8.09 -3.42
CA VAL A 58 4.09 -8.71 -4.47
C VAL A 58 4.69 -8.54 -5.87
N LEU A 59 5.30 -7.40 -6.16
CA LEU A 59 5.87 -7.11 -7.47
C LEU A 59 7.34 -7.53 -7.53
N THR A 60 7.77 -7.97 -8.70
CA THR A 60 9.14 -8.40 -8.93
C THR A 60 10.06 -7.20 -9.24
N GLN A 61 11.35 -7.38 -8.98
CA GLN A 61 12.37 -6.38 -9.34
C GLN A 61 12.37 -6.08 -10.84
N GLU A 62 12.12 -7.07 -11.70
CA GLU A 62 12.05 -6.88 -13.16
C GLU A 62 10.91 -5.93 -13.55
N GLN A 63 9.74 -6.06 -12.91
CA GLN A 63 8.61 -5.16 -13.15
C GLN A 63 8.93 -3.72 -12.73
N PHE A 64 9.62 -3.54 -11.60
CA PHE A 64 10.08 -2.21 -11.18
C PHE A 64 11.10 -1.62 -12.17
N GLU A 65 12.07 -2.41 -12.61
CA GLU A 65 13.09 -1.98 -13.57
C GLU A 65 12.48 -1.59 -14.92
N ASN A 66 11.49 -2.34 -15.40
CA ASN A 66 10.73 -2.03 -16.62
C ASN A 66 9.93 -0.73 -16.47
N ALA A 67 9.45 -0.41 -15.27
CA ALA A 67 8.83 0.88 -14.95
C ALA A 67 9.84 2.03 -14.75
N GLY A 68 11.14 1.76 -14.85
CA GLY A 68 12.24 2.71 -14.69
C GLY A 68 12.79 2.82 -13.27
N LEU A 69 12.31 2.02 -12.33
CA LEU A 69 12.69 2.01 -10.91
C LEU A 69 13.76 0.95 -10.66
N ILE A 70 15.01 1.37 -10.51
CA ILE A 70 16.16 0.46 -10.66
C ILE A 70 16.81 0.11 -9.33
N GLU A 71 17.11 1.11 -8.51
CA GLU A 71 17.74 0.87 -7.21
C GLU A 71 16.70 0.96 -6.10
N LEU A 72 16.35 -0.16 -5.49
CA LEU A 72 15.55 -0.19 -4.26
C LEU A 72 16.37 0.45 -3.12
N VAL A 73 15.84 1.52 -2.54
CA VAL A 73 16.46 2.25 -1.43
C VAL A 73 15.93 1.77 -0.09
N ASP A 74 14.62 1.56 -0.01
CA ASP A 74 13.92 1.13 1.20
C ASP A 74 12.75 0.23 0.83
N GLN A 75 12.70 -0.96 1.44
CA GLN A 75 11.74 -2.00 1.12
C GLN A 75 10.40 -1.83 1.86
N ASP A 76 10.38 -1.10 2.99
CA ASP A 76 9.21 -0.93 3.85
C ASP A 76 9.20 0.51 4.38
N THR A 77 8.84 1.43 3.49
CA THR A 77 8.81 2.86 3.81
C THR A 77 7.62 3.13 4.73
N ASP A 78 7.88 3.76 5.88
CA ASP A 78 6.82 4.15 6.83
C ASP A 78 5.98 5.29 6.25
N LEU A 79 4.77 4.94 5.79
CA LEU A 79 3.77 5.86 5.23
C LEU A 79 2.57 6.05 6.17
N GLY A 80 2.68 5.57 7.41
CA GLY A 80 1.57 5.50 8.35
C GLY A 80 0.64 4.31 8.10
N THR A 81 -0.49 4.27 8.82
CA THR A 81 -1.33 3.06 8.92
C THR A 81 -2.22 2.78 7.71
N LEU A 82 -2.32 3.72 6.78
CA LEU A 82 -3.24 3.63 5.63
C LEU A 82 -2.54 3.28 4.32
N ALA A 83 -1.21 3.20 4.34
CA ALA A 83 -0.40 3.05 3.14
C ALA A 83 0.76 2.08 3.38
N SER A 84 1.10 1.31 2.35
CA SER A 84 2.24 0.41 2.30
C SER A 84 3.04 0.71 1.05
N GLY A 85 4.35 0.89 1.17
CA GLY A 85 5.14 1.31 0.03
C GLY A 85 6.63 1.11 0.18
N CYS A 86 7.33 1.32 -0.92
CA CYS A 86 8.77 1.24 -0.97
C CYS A 86 9.37 2.33 -1.83
N THR A 87 10.63 2.65 -1.55
CA THR A 87 11.35 3.78 -2.12
C THR A 87 12.45 3.30 -3.07
N PHE A 88 12.59 3.99 -4.19
CA PHE A 88 13.52 3.68 -5.27
C PHE A 88 14.30 4.91 -5.74
N ARG A 89 15.37 4.65 -6.49
CA ARG A 89 16.03 5.60 -7.39
C ARG A 89 15.98 5.08 -8.83
N GLN A 90 16.03 6.00 -9.78
CA GLN A 90 16.21 5.68 -11.20
C GLN A 90 17.70 5.70 -11.58
N SER A 91 18.05 5.07 -12.70
CA SER A 91 19.45 4.99 -13.18
C SER A 91 20.00 6.31 -13.70
N ASN A 92 19.14 7.20 -14.22
CA ASN A 92 19.56 8.50 -14.76
C ASN A 92 19.20 9.63 -13.78
N THR A 93 20.03 9.82 -12.77
CA THR A 93 19.85 10.87 -11.75
C THR A 93 20.18 12.28 -12.24
N LEU A 94 20.61 12.45 -13.51
CA LEU A 94 21.09 13.75 -14.01
C LEU A 94 19.94 14.67 -14.46
N ASP A 95 18.85 14.10 -14.99
CA ASP A 95 17.71 14.87 -15.48
C ASP A 95 16.64 15.08 -14.38
N LEU A 96 16.54 14.13 -13.45
CA LEU A 96 15.61 14.14 -12.31
C LEU A 96 16.32 13.59 -11.05
N PRO A 97 17.10 14.42 -10.33
CA PRO A 97 17.77 14.00 -9.12
C PRO A 97 16.75 13.90 -7.99
N GLY A 98 16.06 12.78 -7.89
CA GLY A 98 15.06 12.57 -6.85
C GLY A 98 14.89 11.11 -6.45
N ILE A 99 14.00 10.91 -5.49
CA ILE A 99 13.57 9.58 -5.03
C ILE A 99 12.15 9.33 -5.48
N TRP A 100 11.87 8.06 -5.73
CA TRP A 100 10.59 7.58 -6.20
C TRP A 100 9.98 6.69 -5.14
N MET A 101 8.67 6.77 -4.96
CA MET A 101 7.96 5.98 -3.99
C MET A 101 6.80 5.31 -4.70
N VAL A 102 6.70 4.00 -4.57
CA VAL A 102 5.54 3.23 -5.03
C VAL A 102 4.78 2.80 -3.79
N ALA A 103 3.49 3.10 -3.73
CA ALA A 103 2.67 2.76 -2.58
C ALA A 103 1.27 2.31 -2.99
N THR A 104 0.68 1.46 -2.16
CA THR A 104 -0.78 1.28 -2.16
C THR A 104 -1.32 1.95 -0.91
N ASP A 105 -2.40 2.72 -1.05
CA ASP A 105 -3.07 3.36 0.07
C ASP A 105 -4.58 3.15 0.01
N THR A 106 -5.25 3.31 1.16
CA THR A 106 -6.71 3.21 1.30
C THR A 106 -7.41 4.56 1.21
N VAL A 107 -6.69 5.58 0.75
CA VAL A 107 -7.21 6.93 0.59
C VAL A 107 -7.93 7.00 -0.74
N ASP A 108 -9.17 7.48 -0.79
CA ASP A 108 -9.85 7.72 -2.07
C ASP A 108 -9.63 9.16 -2.58
N ARG A 109 -9.97 9.38 -3.84
CA ARG A 109 -9.86 10.70 -4.47
C ARG A 109 -10.78 11.76 -3.83
N GLU A 110 -11.88 11.36 -3.19
CA GLU A 110 -12.74 12.30 -2.46
C GLU A 110 -12.03 12.82 -1.19
N TYR A 111 -11.33 11.96 -0.48
CA TYR A 111 -10.52 12.31 0.67
C TYR A 111 -9.38 13.26 0.29
N VAL A 112 -8.68 13.01 -0.82
CA VAL A 112 -7.66 13.95 -1.35
C VAL A 112 -8.27 15.32 -1.59
N ARG A 113 -9.43 15.38 -2.27
CA ARG A 113 -10.12 16.64 -2.53
C ARG A 113 -10.57 17.33 -1.24
N ALA A 114 -10.97 16.56 -0.22
CA ALA A 114 -11.34 17.08 1.09
C ALA A 114 -10.14 17.72 1.82
N LEU A 115 -8.92 17.27 1.54
CA LEU A 115 -7.69 17.93 2.00
C LEU A 115 -7.34 19.21 1.24
N SER A 116 -8.23 19.67 0.33
CA SER A 116 -8.01 20.83 -0.54
C SER A 116 -6.79 20.68 -1.45
N LEU A 117 -6.39 19.44 -1.75
CA LEU A 117 -5.39 19.14 -2.76
C LEU A 117 -6.06 19.12 -4.13
N GLU A 118 -5.53 19.91 -5.06
CA GLU A 118 -6.01 19.91 -6.44
C GLU A 118 -5.52 18.65 -7.15
N THR A 119 -6.45 17.97 -7.82
CA THR A 119 -6.15 16.82 -8.67
C THR A 119 -6.35 17.19 -10.12
N ILE A 120 -5.40 16.84 -10.99
CA ILE A 120 -5.49 17.06 -12.42
C ILE A 120 -5.64 15.70 -13.10
N ASP A 121 -6.73 15.50 -13.84
CA ASP A 121 -6.87 14.31 -14.70
C ASP A 121 -5.76 14.36 -15.75
N TRP A 122 -4.93 13.33 -15.78
CA TRP A 122 -3.80 13.28 -16.71
C TRP A 122 -4.06 12.23 -17.77
N GLY A 123 -4.28 10.99 -17.36
CA GLY A 123 -4.57 9.85 -18.20
C GLY A 123 -3.46 9.55 -19.22
N THR A 124 -3.30 8.27 -19.55
CA THR A 124 -2.58 7.88 -20.77
C THR A 124 -3.57 7.22 -21.72
N LYS A 125 -3.08 6.85 -22.91
CA LYS A 125 -3.90 6.10 -23.85
C LYS A 125 -4.33 4.73 -23.29
N LYS A 126 -3.49 4.12 -22.44
CA LYS A 126 -3.71 2.78 -21.88
C LYS A 126 -4.41 2.85 -20.52
N ASN A 127 -4.03 3.80 -19.69
CA ASN A 127 -4.59 4.02 -18.36
C ASN A 127 -5.24 5.42 -18.28
N PRO A 128 -6.47 5.59 -18.78
CA PRO A 128 -7.13 6.90 -18.88
C PRO A 128 -7.48 7.51 -17.53
N ASP A 129 -7.58 6.68 -16.48
CA ASP A 129 -8.03 7.09 -15.16
C ASP A 129 -6.88 7.58 -14.25
N ILE A 130 -5.64 7.62 -14.74
CA ILE A 130 -4.53 8.22 -13.99
C ILE A 130 -4.78 9.71 -13.77
N TYR A 131 -4.60 10.17 -12.54
CA TYR A 131 -4.57 11.58 -12.21
C TYR A 131 -3.31 11.91 -11.42
N VAL A 132 -3.00 13.20 -11.34
CA VAL A 132 -1.87 13.70 -10.56
C VAL A 132 -2.33 14.68 -9.49
N GLN A 133 -1.56 14.75 -8.41
CA GLN A 133 -1.76 15.70 -7.34
C GLN A 133 -0.43 16.20 -6.79
N GLN A 134 -0.40 17.47 -6.39
CA GLN A 134 0.66 17.99 -5.54
C GLN A 134 0.31 17.73 -4.09
N VAL A 135 1.06 16.85 -3.43
CA VAL A 135 0.77 16.45 -2.04
C VAL A 135 1.17 17.53 -1.02
N SER A 136 2.00 18.51 -1.42
CA SER A 136 2.33 19.67 -0.60
C SER A 136 2.86 20.81 -1.47
N LEU A 137 2.33 22.02 -1.27
CA LEU A 137 2.80 23.23 -1.95
C LEU A 137 4.26 23.58 -1.62
N ASN A 138 4.83 23.03 -0.54
CA ASN A 138 6.19 23.32 -0.10
C ASN A 138 7.16 22.16 -0.39
N ALA A 139 6.65 20.99 -0.77
CA ALA A 139 7.48 19.85 -1.11
C ALA A 139 7.59 19.76 -2.64
N ARG A 140 8.81 19.52 -3.14
CA ARG A 140 9.06 19.33 -4.57
C ARG A 140 8.58 17.94 -4.97
N GLN A 141 7.27 17.73 -5.02
CA GLN A 141 6.72 16.40 -5.21
C GLN A 141 5.52 16.38 -6.13
N CYS A 142 5.42 15.32 -6.92
CA CYS A 142 4.22 14.99 -7.67
C CYS A 142 3.87 13.53 -7.43
N GLU A 143 2.60 13.29 -7.11
CA GLU A 143 2.04 11.96 -6.97
C GLU A 143 1.11 11.71 -8.16
N ALA A 144 1.37 10.64 -8.90
CA ALA A 144 0.42 10.05 -9.82
C ALA A 144 -0.34 8.93 -9.10
N ALA A 145 -1.63 8.81 -9.34
CA ALA A 145 -2.49 7.83 -8.70
C ALA A 145 -3.47 7.21 -9.69
N ASN A 146 -3.82 5.95 -9.44
CA ASN A 146 -4.92 5.24 -10.08
C ASN A 146 -5.80 4.61 -9.00
N ASP A 147 -7.11 4.89 -9.06
CA ASP A 147 -8.07 4.47 -8.04
C ASP A 147 -8.63 3.07 -8.33
N TYR A 148 -8.83 2.30 -7.26
CA TYR A 148 -9.46 0.97 -7.23
C TYR A 148 -10.53 0.94 -6.13
N ASP A 149 -11.36 -0.11 -6.13
CA ASP A 149 -12.43 -0.28 -5.13
C ASP A 149 -11.90 -0.31 -3.68
N TRP A 150 -10.64 -0.72 -3.47
CA TRP A 150 -10.01 -0.83 -2.15
C TRP A 150 -9.16 0.40 -1.77
N GLY A 151 -8.94 1.35 -2.67
CA GLY A 151 -7.98 2.43 -2.46
C GLY A 151 -7.27 2.82 -3.74
N ARG A 152 -5.94 2.98 -3.70
CA ARG A 152 -5.14 3.49 -4.82
C ARG A 152 -3.80 2.83 -4.94
N LEU A 153 -3.30 2.73 -6.17
CA LEU A 153 -1.88 2.57 -6.46
C LEU A 153 -1.30 3.93 -6.80
N THR A 154 -0.19 4.29 -6.17
CA THR A 154 0.45 5.60 -6.35
C THR A 154 1.93 5.47 -6.68
N VAL A 155 2.41 6.42 -7.49
CA VAL A 155 3.82 6.69 -7.71
C VAL A 155 4.08 8.14 -7.37
N THR A 156 4.89 8.38 -6.34
CA THR A 156 5.32 9.73 -5.96
C THR A 156 6.77 9.95 -6.34
N TYR A 157 7.03 11.05 -7.03
CA TYR A 157 8.36 11.56 -7.25
C TYR A 157 8.65 12.70 -6.27
N PHE A 158 9.78 12.63 -5.58
CA PHE A 158 10.31 13.70 -4.72
C PHE A 158 11.63 14.22 -5.30
N GLU A 159 11.59 15.45 -5.79
CA GLU A 159 12.74 16.15 -6.39
C GLU A 159 13.67 16.70 -5.31
N THR A 160 14.98 16.46 -5.45
CA THR A 160 16.00 17.00 -4.55
C THR A 160 16.74 18.22 -5.13
N GLY A 161 16.60 18.47 -6.43
CA GLY A 161 17.11 19.64 -7.16
C GLY A 161 16.17 20.86 -7.13
N GLU A 162 16.56 21.97 -7.78
CA GLU A 162 15.88 23.28 -7.69
C GLU A 162 14.66 23.48 -8.61
N VAL A 163 14.28 22.47 -9.41
CA VAL A 163 13.16 22.56 -10.37
C VAL A 163 11.82 22.33 -9.66
N TRP A 164 10.78 23.10 -10.02
CA TRP A 164 9.57 23.24 -9.18
C TRP A 164 8.23 23.23 -9.91
N GLU A 165 8.22 23.17 -11.25
CA GLU A 165 6.96 23.25 -12.00
C GLU A 165 6.34 21.85 -12.15
N PRO A 166 5.08 21.61 -11.73
CA PRO A 166 4.42 20.31 -11.88
C PRO A 166 4.39 19.78 -13.32
N GLU A 167 4.33 20.67 -14.32
CA GLU A 167 4.43 20.32 -15.74
C GLU A 167 5.76 19.66 -16.09
N ILE A 168 6.79 19.88 -15.27
CA ILE A 168 8.12 19.27 -15.42
C ILE A 168 8.22 17.99 -14.59
N LEU A 169 7.66 17.97 -13.38
CA LEU A 169 7.84 16.86 -12.42
C LEU A 169 6.84 15.71 -12.62
N CYS A 170 5.57 16.03 -12.86
CA CYS A 170 4.48 15.06 -12.93
C CYS A 170 4.52 14.09 -14.12
N PRO A 171 5.02 14.47 -15.33
CA PRO A 171 5.12 13.52 -16.44
C PRO A 171 5.89 12.25 -16.10
N GLY A 172 6.95 12.37 -15.27
CA GLY A 172 7.73 11.23 -14.80
C GLY A 172 6.92 10.28 -13.91
N ALA A 173 6.24 10.83 -12.89
CA ALA A 173 5.37 10.05 -12.00
C ALA A 173 4.28 9.31 -12.77
N VAL A 174 3.64 9.99 -13.72
CA VAL A 174 2.60 9.39 -14.58
C VAL A 174 3.18 8.27 -15.43
N GLN A 175 4.31 8.51 -16.10
CA GLN A 175 4.91 7.50 -16.98
C GLN A 175 5.34 6.24 -16.22
N THR A 176 5.92 6.40 -15.03
CA THR A 176 6.29 5.26 -14.18
C THR A 176 5.06 4.50 -13.70
N LEU A 177 3.98 5.19 -13.28
CA LEU A 177 2.74 4.51 -12.89
C LEU A 177 2.10 3.78 -14.08
N ASP A 178 2.03 4.41 -15.24
CA ASP A 178 1.50 3.82 -16.47
C ASP A 178 2.22 2.52 -16.84
N ASN A 179 3.56 2.55 -16.85
CA ASN A 179 4.37 1.36 -17.10
C ASN A 179 4.17 0.28 -16.02
N LEU A 180 4.10 0.66 -14.75
CA LEU A 180 3.91 -0.30 -13.66
C LEU A 180 2.57 -1.01 -13.77
N LEU A 181 1.50 -0.29 -14.15
CA LEU A 181 0.18 -0.87 -14.41
C LEU A 181 0.24 -1.88 -15.56
N GLU A 182 0.96 -1.54 -16.65
CA GLU A 182 1.16 -2.48 -17.76
C GLU A 182 1.89 -3.76 -17.31
N GLU A 183 2.94 -3.64 -16.49
CA GLU A 183 3.69 -4.78 -15.97
C GLU A 183 2.87 -5.66 -15.01
N ILE A 184 1.91 -5.07 -14.30
CA ILE A 184 0.98 -5.81 -13.41
C ILE A 184 -0.08 -6.54 -14.23
N GLU A 185 -0.68 -5.86 -15.23
CA GLU A 185 -1.76 -6.42 -16.05
C GLU A 185 -1.27 -7.43 -17.09
N GLY A 186 -0.04 -7.26 -17.60
CA GLY A 186 0.58 -8.14 -18.60
C GLY A 186 0.91 -9.55 -18.09
N ASN A 187 0.79 -9.79 -16.78
CA ASN A 187 0.95 -11.10 -16.14
C ASN A 187 -0.37 -11.86 -15.92
N LYS A 188 -1.47 -11.45 -16.58
CA LYS A 188 -2.76 -12.16 -16.57
C LYS A 188 -2.85 -13.27 -17.63
#